data_AF-A0A7U7CUT2-F1
#
_entry.id   AF-A0A7U7CUT2-F1
#
_cell.length_a   1.000
_cell.length_b   1.000
_cell.length_c   1.000
_cell.angle_alpha   90.00
_cell.angle_beta   90.00
_cell.angle_gamma   90.00
#
_symmetry.space_group_name_H-M   'P 1'
#
loop_
_entity.id
_entity.type
_entity.pdbx_description
1 polymer ?
#
loop_
_entity_poly.entity_id
_entity_poly.type
_entity_poly.pdbx_seq_one_letter_code
_entity_poly.pdbx_strand_id
1 'polypeptide(L)'
;MKYRKVEIPSWTDVTVSTNTYTITGLLELTKYEMQVSNICNGIPGNFTKLYYFTTPTVIYCPISAANSTAEFISKVTVKPNVIRK
;
A
#
# COMPACT_ATOMS: atom_id res chain seq x y z
N MET A 1 8.88 6.83 -16.41
CA MET A 1 9.38 6.15 -15.20
C MET A 1 8.72 4.79 -15.10
N LYS A 2 9.37 3.80 -14.50
CA LYS A 2 8.74 2.50 -14.22
C LYS A 2 9.18 1.95 -12.87
N TYR A 3 8.31 1.21 -12.22
CA TYR A 3 8.59 0.57 -10.93
C TYR A 3 8.01 -0.84 -10.86
N ARG A 4 8.61 -1.69 -10.02
CA ARG A 4 8.09 -3.02 -9.72
C ARG A 4 8.53 -3.50 -8.35
N LYS A 5 7.82 -4.47 -7.81
CA LYS A 5 8.27 -5.20 -6.61
C LYS A 5 9.51 -6.00 -6.97
N VAL A 6 10.51 -6.00 -6.08
CA VAL A 6 11.71 -6.83 -6.26
C VAL A 6 11.27 -8.29 -6.40
N GLU A 7 11.93 -9.04 -7.29
CA GLU A 7 11.61 -10.43 -7.69
C GLU A 7 10.35 -10.65 -8.54
N ILE A 8 9.56 -9.61 -8.82
CA ILE A 8 8.45 -9.71 -9.78
C ILE A 8 8.93 -9.24 -11.16
N PRO A 9 8.70 -10.00 -12.26
CA PRO A 9 9.16 -9.58 -13.58
C PRO A 9 8.31 -8.44 -14.19
N SER A 10 7.06 -8.29 -13.75
CA SER A 10 6.10 -7.31 -14.26
C SER A 10 6.42 -5.87 -13.83
N TRP A 11 6.67 -5.01 -14.81
CA TRP A 11 6.87 -3.56 -14.60
C TRP A 11 5.55 -2.80 -14.66
N THR A 12 5.45 -1.74 -13.85
CA THR A 12 4.40 -0.73 -13.96
C THR A 12 5.02 0.54 -14.53
N ASP A 13 4.60 0.92 -15.73
CA ASP A 13 5.05 2.12 -16.41
C ASP A 13 4.19 3.32 -16.01
N VAL A 14 4.86 4.42 -15.67
CA VAL A 14 4.24 5.69 -15.29
C VAL A 14 4.86 6.81 -16.10
N THR A 15 4.02 7.48 -16.88
CA THR A 15 4.38 8.72 -17.56
C THR A 15 4.18 9.87 -16.59
N VAL A 16 5.28 10.53 -16.23
CA VAL A 16 5.27 11.69 -15.32
C VAL A 16 5.66 12.92 -16.15
N SER A 17 4.90 14.00 -16.04
CA SER A 17 5.19 15.29 -16.70
C SER A 17 6.08 16.21 -15.87
N THR A 18 6.16 15.97 -14.55
CA THR A 18 6.94 16.71 -13.57
C THR A 18 8.15 15.92 -13.07
N ASN A 19 9.10 16.61 -12.43
CA ASN A 19 10.28 15.98 -11.83
C ASN A 19 9.98 15.20 -10.55
N THR A 20 8.77 15.34 -10.01
CA THR A 20 8.30 14.69 -8.78
C THR A 20 7.03 13.90 -9.05
N TYR A 21 6.95 12.69 -8.48
CA TYR A 21 5.77 11.82 -8.56
C TYR A 21 5.67 10.98 -7.28
N THR A 22 4.47 10.86 -6.74
CA THR A 22 4.19 10.04 -5.55
C THR A 22 3.53 8.74 -5.98
N ILE A 23 4.18 7.61 -5.72
CA ILE A 23 3.61 6.28 -5.97
C ILE A 23 2.74 5.87 -4.78
N THR A 24 1.47 5.55 -5.03
CA THR A 24 0.50 5.11 -4.01
C THR A 24 0.05 3.66 -4.26
N GLY A 25 -0.60 3.04 -3.27
CA GLY A 25 -1.12 1.67 -3.39
C GLY A 25 -0.05 0.58 -3.37
N LEU A 26 1.13 0.88 -2.82
CA LEU A 26 2.19 -0.09 -2.61
C LEU A 26 1.93 -0.88 -1.32
N LEU A 27 2.40 -2.13 -1.31
CA LEU A 27 2.39 -2.94 -0.09
C LEU A 27 3.43 -2.40 0.89
N GLU A 28 3.09 -2.37 2.17
CA GLU A 28 4.00 -1.96 3.24
C GLU A 28 5.17 -2.95 3.42
N LEU A 29 6.25 -2.49 4.08
CA LEU A 29 7.46 -3.28 4.34
C LEU A 29 8.02 -4.03 3.12
N THR A 30 7.70 -3.56 1.91
CA THR A 30 8.02 -4.27 0.68
C THR A 30 9.12 -3.52 -0.06
N LYS A 31 10.10 -4.27 -0.55
CA LYS A 31 11.20 -3.74 -1.36
C LYS A 31 10.74 -3.59 -2.81
N TYR A 32 10.88 -2.40 -3.35
CA TYR A 32 10.59 -2.05 -4.73
C TYR A 32 11.86 -1.58 -5.44
N GLU A 33 11.87 -1.75 -6.75
CA GLU A 33 12.88 -1.17 -7.63
C GLU A 33 12.23 -0.26 -8.66
N MET A 34 12.88 0.87 -8.94
CA MET A 34 12.43 1.82 -9.95
C MET A 34 13.55 2.24 -10.88
N GLN A 35 13.15 2.62 -12.09
CA GLN A 35 14.01 3.22 -13.10
C GLN A 35 13.29 4.45 -13.68
N VAL A 36 14.07 5.49 -13.93
CA VAL A 36 13.59 6.70 -14.57
C VAL A 36 14.23 6.78 -15.95
N SER A 37 13.47 7.26 -16.93
CA SER A 37 13.98 7.59 -18.26
C SER A 37 13.33 8.88 -18.71
N ASN A 38 14.09 9.72 -19.40
CA ASN A 38 13.56 10.90 -20.04
C ASN A 38 12.83 10.47 -21.32
N ILE A 39 11.66 11.04 -21.56
CA ILE A 39 10.91 10.83 -22.80
C ILE A 39 11.08 12.09 -23.64
N CYS A 40 11.77 11.97 -24.77
CA CYS A 40 11.94 13.06 -25.74
C CYS A 40 11.15 12.69 -27.00
N ASN A 41 10.18 13.53 -27.40
CA ASN A 41 9.32 13.27 -28.58
C ASN A 41 8.61 11.90 -28.58
N GLY A 42 8.15 11.43 -27.41
CA GLY A 42 7.45 10.15 -27.28
C GLY A 42 8.36 8.93 -27.28
N ILE A 43 9.67 9.10 -27.45
CA ILE A 43 10.65 8.00 -27.38
C ILE A 43 11.29 8.02 -25.98
N PRO A 44 11.13 6.94 -25.20
CA PRO A 44 11.88 6.80 -23.96
C PRO A 44 13.37 6.65 -24.28
N GLY A 45 14.19 7.51 -23.68
CA GLY A 45 15.64 7.42 -23.72
C GLY A 45 16.19 6.29 -22.84
N ASN A 46 17.50 6.32 -22.59
CA ASN A 46 18.16 5.33 -21.75
C ASN A 46 17.64 5.37 -20.30
N PHE A 47 17.29 4.21 -19.75
CA PHE A 47 16.89 4.10 -18.35
C PHE A 47 18.08 4.33 -17.42
N THR A 48 17.83 4.99 -16.29
CA THR A 48 18.81 5.14 -15.21
C THR A 48 19.15 3.80 -14.58
N LYS A 49 20.21 3.77 -13.77
CA LYS A 49 20.50 2.64 -12.88
C LYS A 49 19.29 2.35 -11.99
N LEU A 50 19.11 1.08 -11.63
CA LEU A 50 18.08 0.62 -10.70
C LEU A 50 18.23 1.32 -9.35
N TYR A 51 17.14 1.93 -8.89
CA TYR A 51 17.04 2.49 -7.56
C TYR A 51 16.14 1.61 -6.70
N TYR A 52 16.61 1.24 -5.51
CA TYR A 52 15.89 0.41 -4.57
C TYR A 52 15.34 1.25 -3.42
N PHE A 53 14.09 1.03 -3.08
CA PHE A 53 13.46 1.65 -1.91
C PHE A 53 12.58 0.63 -1.19
N THR A 54 12.39 0.85 0.11
CA THR A 54 11.49 0.05 0.94
C THR A 54 10.37 0.95 1.41
N THR A 55 9.12 0.51 1.23
CA THR A 55 7.96 1.24 1.74
C THR A 55 7.98 1.27 3.26
N PRO A 56 7.63 2.39 3.90
CA PRO A 56 7.49 2.46 5.35
C PRO A 56 6.39 1.51 5.84
N THR A 57 6.41 1.20 7.14
CA THR A 57 5.28 0.53 7.80
C THR A 57 4.07 1.45 7.82
N VAL A 58 2.89 0.92 7.57
CA VAL A 58 1.65 1.65 7.80
C VAL A 58 1.45 1.73 9.31
N ILE A 59 1.68 2.93 9.86
CA ILE A 59 1.31 3.22 11.24
C ILE A 59 -0.16 3.61 11.22
N TYR A 60 -1.02 2.69 11.65
CA TYR A 60 -2.41 3.02 11.93
C TYR A 60 -2.44 4.02 13.09
N CYS A 61 -3.28 5.06 12.96
CA CYS A 61 -3.54 5.93 14.09
C CYS A 61 -4.09 5.08 15.25
N PRO A 62 -3.66 5.33 16.50
CA PRO A 62 -4.30 4.70 17.64
C PRO A 62 -5.77 5.06 17.59
N ILE A 63 -6.63 4.04 17.55
CA ILE A 63 -8.07 4.22 17.65
C ILE A 63 -8.34 4.87 19.01
N SER A 64 -8.74 6.14 19.00
CA SER A 64 -9.29 6.80 20.18
C SER A 64 -10.80 6.60 20.16
N ALA A 65 -11.37 6.00 21.20
CA ALA A 65 -12.82 6.00 21.40
C ALA A 65 -13.27 7.47 21.58
N ALA A 66 -13.80 8.07 20.53
CA ALA A 66 -14.23 9.47 20.56
C ALA A 66 -15.62 9.63 21.20
N ASN A 67 -16.46 8.59 21.15
CA ASN A 67 -17.83 8.61 21.64
C ASN A 67 -18.26 7.23 22.15
N SER A 68 -18.31 7.05 23.47
CA SER A 68 -18.85 5.84 24.12
C SER A 68 -20.39 5.86 24.25
N THR A 69 -21.04 6.92 23.80
CA THR A 69 -22.50 7.14 23.99
C THR A 69 -23.37 6.24 23.12
N ALA A 70 -22.81 5.59 22.08
CA ALA A 70 -23.54 4.71 21.17
C ALA A 70 -22.86 3.35 20.93
N GLU A 71 -21.79 3.03 21.66
CA GLU A 71 -21.02 1.79 21.51
C GLU A 71 -21.53 0.72 22.48
N PHE A 72 -22.71 0.15 22.23
CA PHE A 72 -23.22 -0.97 23.02
C PHE A 72 -23.64 -2.14 22.13
N ILE A 73 -23.33 -3.37 22.59
CA ILE A 73 -23.82 -4.60 21.98
C ILE A 73 -25.19 -4.91 22.57
N SER A 74 -26.24 -4.84 21.76
CA SER A 74 -27.61 -5.20 22.13
C SER A 74 -28.05 -6.48 21.41
N LYS A 75 -28.98 -7.24 22.02
CA LYS A 75 -29.50 -8.55 21.55
C LYS A 75 -28.54 -9.74 21.70
N VAL A 76 -27.79 -9.81 22.80
CA VAL A 76 -27.07 -11.04 23.15
C VAL A 76 -28.04 -12.06 23.75
N THR A 77 -28.44 -13.05 22.94
CA THR A 77 -29.28 -14.17 23.42
C THR A 77 -28.40 -15.38 23.67
N VAL A 78 -28.09 -15.66 24.94
CA VAL A 78 -27.42 -16.90 25.34
C VAL A 78 -28.48 -17.97 25.51
N LYS A 79 -28.41 -19.03 24.69
CA LYS A 79 -29.24 -20.23 24.89
C LYS A 79 -28.42 -21.26 25.66
N PRO A 80 -28.64 -21.42 26.98
CA PRO A 80 -27.94 -22.45 27.74
C PRO A 80 -28.37 -23.83 27.23
N ASN A 81 -27.36 -24.65 26.92
CA ASN A 81 -27.59 -26.05 26.60
C ASN A 81 -27.60 -26.85 27.89
N VAL A 82 -28.77 -27.33 28.31
CA VAL A 82 -28.90 -28.11 29.55
C VAL A 82 -28.52 -29.55 29.23
N ILE A 83 -27.28 -29.93 29.57
CA ILE A 83 -26.86 -31.33 29.57
C ILE A 83 -27.28 -31.92 30.93
N ARG A 84 -28.31 -32.77 30.92
CA ARG A 84 -28.76 -33.54 32.10
C ARG A 84 -27.64 -34.49 32.51
N LYS A 85 -27.19 -34.44 33.76
CA LYS A 85 -26.50 -35.53 34.45
C LYS A 85 -27.38 -36.02 35.58
#